data_AF-A0A7V2JPH6-F1
#
_entry.id   AF-A0A7V2JPH6-F1
#
_cell.length_a   1.000
_cell.length_b   1.000
_cell.length_c   1.000
_cell.angle_alpha   90.00
_cell.angle_beta   90.00
_cell.angle_gamma   90.00
#
_symmetry.space_group_name_H-M   'P 1'
#
loop_
_entity.id
_entity.type
_entity.pdbx_description
1 polymer ?
#
loop_
_entity_poly.entity_id
_entity_poly.type
_entity_poly.pdbx_seq_one_letter_code
_entity_poly.pdbx_strand_id
1 'polypeptide(L)'
;MPKGVRNIVLINGIVAVIYVLAFVLYYRTHTVFEMRVLPVAVAFVALITGPVLVLGSVLVWRIVRILCYVFALLASMFVVTAIFKGFILSVPIQIALLIVFNIYLIGVRGYLNSDVARSYFRITPVKG
;
A
#
# COMPACT_ATOMS: atom_id res chain seq x y z
N MET A 1 16.17 -5.94 12.56
CA MET A 1 15.15 -5.75 11.51
C MET A 1 15.81 -5.99 10.15
N PRO A 2 15.30 -6.90 9.30
CA PRO A 2 15.84 -7.16 7.97
C PRO A 2 15.82 -5.91 7.08
N LYS A 3 16.80 -5.78 6.18
CA LYS A 3 16.88 -4.66 5.24
C LYS A 3 15.58 -4.46 4.45
N GLY A 4 14.94 -5.55 4.00
CA GLY A 4 13.69 -5.46 3.27
C GLY A 4 12.52 -4.91 4.09
N VAL A 5 12.34 -5.35 5.35
CA VAL A 5 11.31 -4.77 6.23
C VAL A 5 11.57 -3.27 6.48
N ARG A 6 12.85 -2.88 6.70
CA ARG A 6 13.21 -1.47 6.87
C ARG A 6 12.86 -0.65 5.64
N ASN A 7 13.16 -1.16 4.44
CA ASN A 7 12.82 -0.50 3.18
C ASN A 7 11.30 -0.38 3.01
N ILE A 8 10.52 -1.39 3.40
CA ILE A 8 9.06 -1.34 3.35
C ILE A 8 8.52 -0.23 4.25
N VAL A 9 9.03 -0.10 5.48
CA VAL A 9 8.63 0.98 6.39
C VAL A 9 8.98 2.34 5.82
N LEU A 10 10.18 2.51 5.26
CA LEU A 10 10.61 3.78 4.66
C LEU A 10 9.77 4.16 3.44
N ILE A 11 9.57 3.22 2.50
CA ILE A 11 8.76 3.46 1.29
C ILE A 11 7.34 3.83 1.69
N ASN A 12 6.71 3.07 2.59
CA ASN A 12 5.36 3.39 3.05
C ASN A 12 5.28 4.72 3.78
N GLY A 13 6.29 5.09 4.56
CA GLY A 13 6.37 6.42 5.19
C GLY A 13 6.41 7.53 4.15
N ILE A 14 7.26 7.39 3.11
CA ILE A 14 7.35 8.35 2.00
C ILE A 14 6.03 8.43 1.23
N VAL A 15 5.43 7.29 0.88
CA VAL A 15 4.14 7.21 0.19
C VAL A 15 3.06 7.90 1.01
N ALA A 16 2.98 7.63 2.31
CA ALA A 16 2.01 8.28 3.19
C ALA A 16 2.17 9.81 3.17
N VAL A 17 3.40 10.33 3.29
CA VAL A 17 3.66 11.78 3.23
C VAL A 17 3.26 12.36 1.88
N ILE A 18 3.65 11.73 0.76
CA ILE A 18 3.30 12.19 -0.59
C ILE A 18 1.79 12.25 -0.78
N TYR A 19 1.07 11.21 -0.36
CA TYR A 19 -0.38 11.15 -0.53
C TYR A 19 -1.15 12.04 0.44
N VAL A 20 -0.62 12.31 1.65
CA VAL A 20 -1.16 13.34 2.55
C VAL A 20 -0.97 14.74 1.94
N LEU A 21 0.19 15.04 1.38
CA LEU A 21 0.43 16.31 0.68
C LEU A 21 -0.48 16.45 -0.53
N ALA A 22 -0.62 15.39 -1.33
CA ALA A 22 -1.56 15.35 -2.44
C ALA A 22 -2.98 15.64 -1.95
N PHE A 23 -3.44 15.00 -0.86
CA PHE A 23 -4.76 15.29 -0.29
C PHE A 23 -4.97 16.78 0.00
N VAL A 24 -4.01 17.43 0.67
CA VAL A 24 -4.12 18.86 1.02
C VAL A 24 -4.21 19.74 -0.23
N LEU A 25 -3.45 19.42 -1.27
CA LEU A 25 -3.46 20.16 -2.54
C LEU A 25 -4.78 19.95 -3.30
N TYR A 26 -5.23 18.70 -3.42
CA TYR A 26 -6.45 18.33 -4.15
C TYR A 26 -7.74 18.74 -3.42
N TYR A 27 -7.72 18.79 -2.09
CA TYR A 27 -8.85 19.23 -1.28
C TYR A 27 -9.30 20.65 -1.65
N ARG A 28 -8.36 21.51 -2.05
CA ARG A 28 -8.64 22.90 -2.46
C ARG A 28 -9.04 23.05 -3.93
N THR A 29 -8.62 22.16 -4.82
CA THR A 29 -8.70 22.38 -6.28
C THR A 29 -9.75 21.54 -6.99
N HIS A 30 -10.16 20.38 -6.46
CA HIS A 30 -11.11 19.49 -7.15
C HIS A 30 -12.31 19.19 -6.26
N THR A 31 -13.52 19.39 -6.78
CA THR A 31 -14.80 19.18 -6.07
C THR A 31 -15.28 17.73 -6.07
N VAL A 32 -14.69 16.87 -6.90
CA VAL A 32 -15.10 15.46 -7.01
C VAL A 32 -14.66 14.69 -5.76
N PHE A 33 -15.64 14.27 -4.95
CA PHE A 33 -15.42 13.58 -3.68
C PHE A 33 -14.56 12.31 -3.83
N GLU A 34 -14.80 11.53 -4.88
CA GLU A 34 -14.10 10.26 -5.16
C GLU A 34 -12.57 10.47 -5.31
N MET A 35 -12.16 11.60 -5.87
CA MET A 35 -10.75 11.96 -6.05
C MET A 35 -10.06 12.43 -4.78
N ARG A 36 -10.83 12.93 -3.79
CA ARG A 36 -10.30 13.36 -2.49
C ARG A 36 -10.09 12.20 -1.54
N VAL A 37 -10.93 11.17 -1.64
CA VAL A 37 -10.86 9.99 -0.75
C VAL A 37 -9.66 9.10 -1.11
N LEU A 38 -9.31 9.00 -2.39
CA LEU A 38 -8.23 8.12 -2.85
C LEU A 38 -6.89 8.42 -2.16
N PRO A 39 -6.39 9.67 -2.11
CA PRO A 39 -5.12 9.93 -1.43
C PRO A 39 -5.12 9.56 0.05
N VAL A 40 -6.24 9.83 0.74
CA VAL A 40 -6.39 9.48 2.17
C VAL A 40 -6.35 7.96 2.35
N ALA A 41 -7.07 7.22 1.49
CA ALA A 41 -7.09 5.77 1.53
C ALA A 41 -5.69 5.19 1.30
N VAL A 42 -4.96 5.66 0.29
CA VAL A 42 -3.60 5.18 0.00
C VAL A 42 -2.64 5.50 1.16
N ALA A 43 -2.70 6.71 1.71
CA ALA A 43 -1.87 7.09 2.86
C ALA A 43 -2.16 6.21 4.08
N PHE A 44 -3.44 5.94 4.36
CA PHE A 44 -3.85 5.07 5.46
C PHE A 44 -3.34 3.63 5.27
N VAL A 45 -3.46 3.09 4.06
CA VAL A 45 -2.93 1.75 3.73
C VAL A 45 -1.43 1.69 3.96
N ALA A 46 -0.69 2.70 3.49
CA ALA A 46 0.76 2.76 3.65
C ALA A 46 1.15 2.81 5.15
N LEU A 47 0.45 3.61 5.95
CA LEU A 47 0.71 3.72 7.39
C LEU A 47 0.42 2.42 8.17
N ILE A 48 -0.58 1.65 7.77
CA ILE A 48 -0.89 0.38 8.43
C ILE A 48 0.04 -0.75 7.97
N THR A 49 0.38 -0.79 6.68
CA THR A 49 1.16 -1.89 6.10
C THR A 49 2.68 -1.69 6.22
N GLY A 50 3.15 -0.49 6.56
CA GLY A 50 4.56 -0.20 6.82
C GLY A 50 4.90 -0.23 8.30
N PRO A 51 4.74 0.88 9.04
CA PRO A 51 5.14 1.03 10.45
C PRO A 51 4.82 -0.14 11.38
N VAL A 52 3.66 -0.78 11.24
CA VAL A 52 3.23 -1.89 12.10
C VAL A 52 4.19 -3.09 12.00
N LEU A 53 4.89 -3.27 10.87
CA LEU A 53 5.87 -4.34 10.66
C LEU A 53 7.06 -4.27 11.64
N VAL A 54 7.33 -3.11 12.25
CA VAL A 54 8.40 -2.95 13.24
C VAL A 54 8.15 -3.81 14.49
N LEU A 55 6.89 -4.12 14.79
CA LEU A 55 6.51 -4.92 15.96
C LEU A 55 6.99 -6.38 15.89
N GLY A 56 7.35 -6.90 14.71
CA GLY A 56 7.97 -8.22 14.57
C GLY A 56 7.11 -9.41 15.04
N SER A 57 5.80 -9.23 15.18
CA SER A 57 4.87 -10.27 15.67
C SER A 57 4.29 -11.13 14.53
N VAL A 58 4.06 -12.42 14.81
CA VAL A 58 3.34 -13.34 13.90
C VAL A 58 1.97 -12.79 13.53
N LEU A 59 1.25 -12.19 14.48
CA LEU A 59 -0.07 -11.62 14.25
C LEU A 59 0.01 -10.49 13.22
N VAL A 60 0.97 -9.59 13.40
CA VAL A 60 1.23 -8.47 12.47
C VAL A 60 1.54 -8.99 11.08
N TRP A 61 2.40 -10.00 10.97
CA TRP A 61 2.72 -10.61 9.67
C TRP A 61 1.47 -11.17 8.97
N ARG A 62 0.59 -11.87 9.70
CA ARG A 62 -0.66 -12.41 9.13
C ARG A 62 -1.56 -11.28 8.64
N ILE A 63 -1.79 -10.29 9.50
CA ILE A 63 -2.66 -9.15 9.21
C ILE A 63 -2.13 -8.36 8.01
N VAL A 64 -0.85 -7.95 8.02
CA VAL A 64 -0.29 -7.14 6.94
C VAL A 64 -0.32 -7.87 5.60
N ARG A 65 -0.06 -9.18 5.56
CA ARG A 65 -0.17 -9.95 4.31
C ARG A 65 -1.59 -9.97 3.74
N ILE A 66 -2.60 -10.13 4.60
CA ILE A 66 -4.00 -10.10 4.19
C ILE A 66 -4.34 -8.70 3.69
N LEU A 67 -3.96 -7.66 4.44
CA LEU A 67 -4.21 -6.27 4.09
C LEU A 67 -3.55 -5.88 2.76
N CYS A 68 -2.29 -6.23 2.52
CA CYS A 68 -1.64 -5.96 1.24
C CYS A 68 -2.41 -6.57 0.06
N TYR A 69 -2.95 -7.79 0.22
CA TYR A 69 -3.75 -8.43 -0.82
C TYR A 69 -5.11 -7.74 -1.02
N VAL A 70 -5.84 -7.49 0.07
CA VAL A 70 -7.15 -6.83 0.02
C VAL A 70 -7.02 -5.44 -0.61
N PHE A 71 -6.02 -4.66 -0.19
CA PHE A 71 -5.81 -3.31 -0.74
C PHE A 71 -5.31 -3.33 -2.18
N ALA A 72 -4.48 -4.31 -2.57
CA ALA A 72 -4.11 -4.49 -3.97
C ALA A 72 -5.34 -4.77 -4.85
N LEU A 73 -6.26 -5.62 -4.37
CA LEU A 73 -7.52 -5.91 -5.07
C LEU A 73 -8.40 -4.66 -5.18
N LEU A 74 -8.61 -3.93 -4.07
CA LEU A 74 -9.40 -2.70 -4.06
C LEU A 74 -8.79 -1.62 -4.96
N ALA A 75 -7.47 -1.46 -4.95
CA ALA A 75 -6.77 -0.54 -5.84
C ALA A 75 -6.96 -0.92 -7.31
N SER A 76 -6.87 -2.22 -7.65
CA SER A 76 -7.16 -2.71 -9.01
C SER A 76 -8.61 -2.39 -9.44
N MET A 77 -9.59 -2.66 -8.57
CA MET A 77 -10.99 -2.35 -8.87
C MET A 77 -11.22 -0.85 -9.06
N PHE A 78 -10.57 -0.02 -8.26
CA PHE A 78 -10.61 1.43 -8.42
C PHE A 78 -10.01 1.87 -9.76
N VAL A 79 -8.84 1.36 -10.12
CA VAL A 79 -8.20 1.65 -11.43
C VAL A 79 -9.17 1.30 -12.55
N VAL A 80 -9.72 0.09 -12.57
CA VAL A 80 -10.69 -0.36 -13.57
C VAL A 80 -11.90 0.58 -13.63
N THR A 81 -12.46 0.95 -12.48
CA THR A 81 -13.59 1.91 -12.41
C THR A 81 -13.21 3.28 -12.96
N ALA A 82 -12.00 3.76 -12.68
CA ALA A 82 -11.50 5.02 -13.20
C ALA A 82 -11.32 4.99 -14.73
N ILE A 83 -10.97 3.84 -15.31
CA ILE A 83 -10.95 3.65 -16.77
C ILE A 83 -12.37 3.81 -17.34
N PHE A 84 -13.33 3.06 -16.81
CA PHE A 84 -14.71 3.05 -17.30
C PHE A 84 -15.41 4.41 -17.16
N LYS A 85 -15.10 5.15 -16.09
CA LYS A 85 -15.63 6.51 -15.88
C LYS A 85 -14.90 7.60 -16.68
N GLY A 86 -13.86 7.26 -17.46
CA GLY A 86 -13.09 8.22 -18.26
C GLY A 86 -12.10 9.08 -17.45
N PHE A 87 -11.89 8.77 -16.16
CA PHE A 87 -10.98 9.52 -15.30
C PHE A 87 -9.50 9.35 -15.63
N ILE A 88 -9.14 8.35 -16.45
CA ILE A 88 -7.77 8.14 -16.94
C ILE A 88 -7.16 9.41 -17.54
N LEU A 89 -7.96 10.19 -18.28
CA LEU A 89 -7.48 11.41 -18.93
C LEU A 89 -7.47 12.61 -17.98
N SER A 90 -8.31 12.59 -16.94
CA SER A 90 -8.46 13.70 -15.99
C SER A 90 -7.37 13.70 -14.92
N VAL A 91 -6.94 12.52 -14.46
CA VAL A 91 -5.96 12.35 -13.39
C VAL A 91 -4.93 11.24 -13.69
N PRO A 92 -4.25 11.28 -14.86
CA PRO A 92 -3.39 10.21 -15.32
C PRO A 92 -2.25 9.88 -14.34
N ILE A 93 -1.65 10.92 -13.74
CA ILE A 93 -0.55 10.78 -12.77
C ILE A 93 -1.02 10.00 -11.54
N GLN A 94 -2.21 10.32 -11.02
CA GLN A 94 -2.73 9.69 -9.81
C GLN A 94 -3.01 8.20 -10.04
N ILE A 95 -3.57 7.86 -11.21
CA ILE A 95 -3.85 6.49 -11.60
C ILE A 95 -2.55 5.71 -11.83
N ALA A 96 -1.55 6.32 -12.48
CA ALA A 96 -0.23 5.71 -12.65
C ALA A 96 0.44 5.41 -11.31
N LEU A 97 0.44 6.36 -10.37
CA LEU A 97 0.97 6.16 -9.02
C LEU A 97 0.22 5.06 -8.27
N LEU A 98 -1.11 4.99 -8.42
CA LEU A 98 -1.91 3.93 -7.81
C LEU A 98 -1.55 2.54 -8.37
N ILE A 99 -1.33 2.42 -9.68
CA ILE A 99 -0.87 1.17 -10.32
C ILE A 99 0.50 0.76 -9.78
N VAL A 100 1.45 1.70 -9.70
CA VAL A 100 2.79 1.44 -9.15
C VAL A 100 2.69 1.00 -7.68
N PHE A 101 1.87 1.68 -6.89
CA PHE A 101 1.65 1.33 -5.49
C PHE A 101 1.00 -0.06 -5.33
N ASN A 102 0.11 -0.43 -6.25
CA ASN A 102 -0.51 -1.75 -6.28
C ASN A 102 0.51 -2.87 -6.55
N ILE A 103 1.37 -2.70 -7.57
CA ILE A 103 2.49 -3.62 -7.85
C ILE A 103 3.41 -3.73 -6.63
N TYR A 104 3.68 -2.60 -5.97
CA TYR A 104 4.45 -2.56 -4.74
C TYR A 104 3.81 -3.40 -3.63
N LEU A 105 2.51 -3.27 -3.35
CA LEU A 105 1.82 -4.06 -2.32
C LEU A 105 1.88 -5.58 -2.59
N ILE A 106 1.76 -5.98 -3.86
CA ILE A 106 1.93 -7.39 -4.28
C ILE A 106 3.37 -7.85 -3.99
N GLY A 107 4.36 -7.01 -4.32
CA GLY A 107 5.78 -7.27 -4.03
C GLY A 107 6.06 -7.38 -2.53
N VAL A 108 5.48 -6.50 -1.70
CA VAL A 108 5.58 -6.56 -0.24
C VAL A 108 5.03 -7.88 0.28
N ARG A 109 3.85 -8.29 -0.17
CA ARG A 109 3.27 -9.59 0.19
C ARG A 109 4.18 -10.75 -0.20
N GLY A 110 4.79 -10.70 -1.39
CA GLY A 110 5.77 -11.67 -1.85
C GLY A 110 7.01 -11.72 -0.94
N TYR A 111 7.59 -10.57 -0.61
CA TYR A 111 8.73 -10.47 0.30
C TYR A 111 8.41 -11.02 1.69
N LEU A 112 7.22 -10.76 2.22
CA LEU A 112 6.79 -11.28 3.52
C LEU A 112 6.73 -12.82 3.55
N ASN A 113 6.67 -13.50 2.41
CA ASN A 113 6.77 -14.97 2.33
C ASN A 113 8.21 -15.50 2.28
N SER A 114 9.21 -14.65 2.11
CA SER A 114 10.61 -15.08 2.10
C SER A 114 11.06 -15.60 3.48
N ASP A 115 12.04 -16.51 3.51
CA ASP A 115 12.54 -17.09 4.76
C ASP A 115 13.14 -16.03 5.70
N VAL A 116 13.76 -14.99 5.12
CA VAL A 116 14.31 -13.86 5.87
C VAL A 116 13.21 -13.07 6.58
N ALA A 117 12.07 -12.83 5.92
CA ALA A 117 10.95 -12.16 6.55
C ALA A 117 10.27 -13.08 7.59
N ARG A 118 10.03 -14.35 7.24
CA ARG A 118 9.38 -15.32 8.12
C ARG A 118 10.15 -15.55 9.42
N SER A 119 11.48 -15.66 9.35
CA SER A 119 12.33 -15.77 10.54
C SER A 119 12.24 -14.54 11.44
N TYR A 120 12.23 -13.33 10.86
CA TYR A 120 12.05 -12.08 11.63
C TYR A 120 10.72 -12.04 12.39
N PHE A 121 9.64 -12.54 11.79
CA PHE A 121 8.32 -12.63 12.42
C PHE A 121 8.12 -13.90 13.26
N ARG A 122 9.19 -14.65 13.56
CA ARG A 122 9.17 -15.89 14.38
C ARG A 122 8.23 -16.97 13.81
N ILE A 123 8.13 -17.05 12.50
CA ILE A 123 7.33 -18.07 11.81
C ILE A 123 8.21 -19.28 11.60
N THR A 124 7.87 -20.37 12.27
CA THR A 124 8.50 -21.66 12.04
C THR A 124 8.33 -22.06 10.58
N PRO A 125 9.39 -22.57 9.92
CA PRO A 125 9.26 -23.15 8.60
C PRO A 125 8.24 -24.30 8.70
N VAL A 126 7.24 -24.27 7.82
CA VAL A 126 6.36 -25.44 7.64
C VAL A 126 7.28 -26.48 7.00
N LYS A 127 7.64 -27.53 7.75
CA LYS A 127 8.32 -28.69 7.17
C LYS A 127 7.39 -29.22 6.06
N GLY A 128 7.79 -28.97 4.82
CA GLY A 128 7.18 -29.59 3.64
C GLY A 128 7.70 -31.01 3.47
#